data_AF-A0A442SK50-F1
#
_entry.id   AF-A0A442SK50-F1
#
_cell.length_a   1.000
_cell.length_b   1.000
_cell.length_c   1.000
_cell.angle_alpha   90.00
_cell.angle_beta   90.00
_cell.angle_gamma   90.00
#
_symmetry.space_group_name_H-M   'P 1'
#
loop_
_entity.id
_entity.type
_entity.pdbx_description
1 polymer ?
#
loop_
_entity_poly.entity_id
_entity_poly.type
_entity_poly.pdbx_seq_one_letter_code
_entity_poly.pdbx_strand_id
1 'polypeptide(L)'
;MVSTTLERPDKFRIGRVFNDSFAVISRNIGLYLGLALLFSGLPATVLRLWTESTLSGTALGDPTAVADPSMMFWNSSVGIAAGLVSFILSLLLQSALVRATIEDLNGKRPSFGDCIQIAIRYLLPTLGIGLLVVLGAGLASLALLVPGIMLWLGWSVAIPVLIQERLGVLGSMSRSRVLTKGSRWALFGLFLILMIITMVIQSVMAAIVLLLDGIVADVAATMLSTVVSMVLSVATAVSYVELRQVQEGTSVDELAEIFS
;
A
#
# COMPACT_ATOMS: atom_id res chain seq x y z
N MET A 1 -35.21 -27.29 -2.26
CA MET A 1 -34.26 -26.82 -1.23
C MET A 1 -32.87 -27.06 -1.76
N VAL A 2 -32.21 -26.02 -2.27
CA VAL A 2 -30.84 -26.12 -2.78
C VAL A 2 -29.91 -25.78 -1.63
N SER A 3 -29.22 -26.78 -1.08
CA SER A 3 -28.10 -26.54 -0.17
C SER A 3 -27.00 -25.80 -0.92
N THR A 4 -26.93 -24.49 -0.73
CA THR A 4 -25.69 -23.74 -0.95
C THR A 4 -24.72 -24.15 0.16
N THR A 5 -23.95 -25.21 -0.08
CA THR A 5 -22.69 -25.42 0.62
C THR A 5 -21.81 -24.21 0.34
N LEU A 6 -21.71 -23.28 1.29
CA LEU A 6 -20.70 -22.23 1.25
C LEU A 6 -19.34 -22.94 1.21
N GLU A 7 -18.68 -22.98 0.05
CA GLU A 7 -17.28 -23.40 -0.07
C GLU A 7 -16.42 -22.44 0.78
N ARG A 8 -16.24 -22.78 2.06
CA ARG A 8 -15.34 -22.05 2.95
C ARG A 8 -13.89 -22.38 2.56
N PRO A 9 -13.01 -21.38 2.46
CA PRO A 9 -11.65 -21.60 1.98
C PRO A 9 -10.77 -22.27 3.04
N ASP A 10 -10.41 -23.53 2.83
CA ASP A 10 -9.40 -24.22 3.65
C ASP A 10 -7.97 -23.71 3.41
N LYS A 11 -7.75 -22.93 2.32
CA LYS A 11 -6.44 -22.42 1.90
C LYS A 11 -6.56 -21.02 1.30
N PHE A 12 -5.52 -20.20 1.50
CA PHE A 12 -5.41 -18.88 0.89
C PHE A 12 -5.35 -18.96 -0.64
N ARG A 13 -6.30 -18.31 -1.33
CA ARG A 13 -6.39 -18.34 -2.81
C ARG A 13 -6.01 -17.00 -3.42
N ILE A 14 -4.83 -16.96 -4.05
CA ILE A 14 -4.31 -15.78 -4.78
C ILE A 14 -5.32 -15.26 -5.80
N GLY A 15 -5.97 -16.15 -6.57
CA GLY A 15 -6.96 -15.76 -7.59
C GLY A 15 -8.18 -15.05 -7.01
N ARG A 16 -8.61 -15.42 -5.80
CA ARG A 16 -9.71 -14.72 -5.11
C ARG A 16 -9.28 -13.32 -4.69
N VAL A 17 -8.06 -13.17 -4.16
CA VAL A 17 -7.52 -11.85 -3.79
C VAL A 17 -7.49 -10.90 -4.98
N PHE A 18 -7.05 -11.38 -6.15
CA PHE A 18 -7.10 -10.56 -7.38
C PHE A 18 -8.54 -10.21 -7.76
N ASN A 19 -9.42 -11.21 -7.85
CA ASN A 19 -10.83 -11.00 -8.22
C ASN A 19 -11.50 -9.97 -7.30
N ASP A 20 -11.35 -10.13 -5.99
CA ASP A 20 -11.99 -9.28 -5.00
C ASP A 20 -11.36 -7.88 -5.00
N SER A 21 -10.05 -7.75 -5.23
CA SER A 21 -9.40 -6.45 -5.40
C SER A 21 -9.97 -5.68 -6.60
N PHE A 22 -10.13 -6.34 -7.75
CA PHE A 22 -10.73 -5.74 -8.95
C PHE A 22 -12.21 -5.43 -8.75
N ALA A 23 -12.96 -6.33 -8.08
CA ALA A 23 -14.37 -6.12 -7.78
C ALA A 23 -14.58 -4.90 -6.88
N VAL A 24 -13.79 -4.76 -5.80
CA VAL A 24 -13.88 -3.61 -4.89
C VAL A 24 -13.57 -2.30 -5.61
N ILE A 25 -12.49 -2.26 -6.40
CA ILE A 25 -12.09 -1.06 -7.15
C ILE A 25 -13.15 -0.68 -8.19
N SER A 26 -13.67 -1.64 -8.94
CA SER A 26 -14.66 -1.38 -9.99
C SER A 26 -16.02 -0.93 -9.43
N ARG A 27 -16.46 -1.50 -8.30
CA ARG A 27 -17.71 -1.11 -7.62
C ARG A 27 -17.70 0.33 -7.11
N ASN A 28 -16.54 0.83 -6.67
CA ASN A 28 -16.41 2.13 -6.02
C ASN A 28 -15.39 3.04 -6.71
N ILE A 29 -15.24 2.93 -8.03
CA ILE A 29 -14.12 3.56 -8.77
C ILE A 29 -13.97 5.05 -8.48
N GLY A 30 -15.07 5.78 -8.35
CA GLY A 30 -15.05 7.22 -8.03
C GLY A 30 -14.48 7.53 -6.65
N LEU A 31 -14.77 6.70 -5.63
CA LEU A 31 -14.21 6.88 -4.28
C LEU A 31 -12.71 6.57 -4.27
N TYR A 32 -12.31 5.46 -4.90
CA TYR A 32 -10.92 5.03 -4.96
C TYR A 32 -10.06 6.03 -5.73
N LEU A 33 -10.51 6.47 -6.91
CA LEU A 33 -9.85 7.52 -7.69
C LEU A 33 -9.87 8.86 -6.94
N GLY A 34 -10.97 9.23 -6.29
CA GLY A 34 -11.06 10.46 -5.50
C GLY A 34 -10.05 10.50 -4.36
N LEU A 35 -9.92 9.41 -3.60
CA LEU A 35 -8.94 9.30 -2.50
C LEU A 35 -7.51 9.30 -3.04
N ALA A 36 -7.28 8.57 -4.12
CA ALA A 36 -5.99 8.48 -4.80
C ALA A 36 -5.53 9.86 -5.32
N LEU A 37 -6.43 10.61 -5.97
CA LEU A 37 -6.15 11.97 -6.44
C LEU A 37 -5.96 12.95 -5.29
N LEU A 38 -6.78 12.87 -4.23
CA LEU A 38 -6.72 13.76 -3.09
C LEU A 38 -5.40 13.62 -2.33
N PHE A 39 -5.02 12.38 -1.99
CA PHE A 39 -3.85 12.15 -1.15
C PHE A 39 -2.56 12.00 -1.94
N SER A 40 -2.57 11.39 -3.13
CA SER A 40 -1.34 11.13 -3.87
C SER A 40 -1.27 11.90 -5.18
N GLY A 41 -2.30 11.84 -6.03
CA GLY A 41 -2.21 12.37 -7.40
C GLY A 41 -1.92 13.86 -7.47
N LEU A 42 -2.79 14.70 -6.90
CA LEU A 42 -2.61 16.16 -6.93
C LEU A 42 -1.40 16.61 -6.11
N PRO A 43 -1.22 16.16 -4.86
CA PRO A 43 -0.07 16.63 -4.09
C PRO A 43 1.26 16.15 -4.67
N ALA A 44 1.36 14.93 -5.17
CA ALA A 44 2.61 14.43 -5.74
C ALA A 44 2.98 15.17 -7.04
N THR A 45 2.00 15.48 -7.90
CA THR A 45 2.26 16.30 -9.09
C THR A 45 2.71 17.70 -8.73
N VAL A 46 2.04 18.37 -7.78
CA VAL A 46 2.43 19.70 -7.31
C VAL A 46 3.82 19.69 -6.69
N LEU A 47 4.10 18.74 -5.79
CA LEU A 47 5.41 18.63 -5.14
C LEU A 47 6.52 18.32 -6.14
N ARG A 48 6.26 17.47 -7.13
CA ARG A 48 7.22 17.14 -8.18
C ARG A 48 7.53 18.36 -9.04
N LEU A 49 6.52 19.07 -9.55
CA LEU A 49 6.72 20.27 -10.35
C LEU A 49 7.40 21.39 -9.56
N TRP A 50 7.06 21.54 -8.28
CA TRP A 50 7.73 22.48 -7.38
C TRP A 50 9.20 22.12 -7.14
N THR A 51 9.50 20.84 -6.95
CA THR A 51 10.87 20.35 -6.76
C THR A 51 11.68 20.54 -8.05
N GLU A 52 11.13 20.16 -9.20
CA GLU A 52 11.77 20.31 -10.50
C GLU A 52 12.01 21.79 -10.84
N SER A 53 11.03 22.67 -10.64
CA SER A 53 11.22 24.12 -10.90
C SER A 53 12.25 24.76 -9.97
N THR A 54 12.35 24.33 -8.72
CA THR A 54 13.36 24.81 -7.77
C THR A 54 14.77 24.33 -8.16
N LEU A 55 14.89 23.07 -8.60
CA LEU A 55 16.16 22.47 -9.02
C LEU A 55 16.65 22.94 -10.40
N SER A 56 15.74 23.12 -11.35
CA SER A 56 16.07 23.57 -12.71
C SER A 56 16.33 25.09 -12.77
N GLY A 57 15.61 25.88 -11.96
CA GLY A 57 15.87 27.32 -11.81
C GLY A 57 17.26 27.64 -11.24
N THR A 58 17.85 26.74 -10.45
CA THR A 58 19.23 26.87 -9.96
C THR A 58 20.27 26.42 -10.98
N ALA A 59 19.96 25.43 -11.83
CA ALA A 59 20.88 24.93 -12.87
C ALA A 59 20.98 25.81 -14.14
N LEU A 60 19.92 26.55 -14.49
CA LEU A 60 19.88 27.44 -15.67
C LEU A 60 20.58 28.79 -15.46
N GLY A 61 20.82 29.19 -14.21
CA GLY A 61 21.44 30.48 -13.87
C GLY A 61 22.97 30.46 -13.88
N ASP A 62 23.60 29.37 -13.44
CA ASP A 62 25.06 29.21 -13.41
C ASP A 62 25.47 27.73 -13.24
N PRO A 63 26.10 27.09 -14.25
CA PRO A 63 26.59 25.71 -14.14
C PRO A 63 27.65 25.50 -13.04
N THR A 64 28.31 26.56 -12.56
CA THR A 64 29.26 26.49 -11.44
C THR A 64 28.57 26.54 -10.07
N ALA A 65 27.32 27.00 -10.02
CA ALA A 65 26.50 27.01 -8.79
C ALA A 65 26.07 25.61 -8.35
N VAL A 66 26.07 24.63 -9.26
CA VAL A 66 25.82 23.21 -8.94
C VAL A 66 26.94 22.62 -8.08
N ALA A 67 28.13 23.24 -8.08
CA ALA A 67 29.25 22.88 -7.22
C ALA A 67 29.31 23.67 -5.90
N ASP A 68 28.38 24.60 -5.65
CA ASP A 68 28.28 25.34 -4.39
C ASP A 68 27.69 24.44 -3.29
N PRO A 69 28.42 24.16 -2.19
CA PRO A 69 27.91 23.37 -1.07
C PRO A 69 26.62 23.90 -0.47
N SER A 70 26.40 25.22 -0.50
CA SER A 70 25.19 25.85 0.06
C SER A 70 23.94 25.57 -0.78
N MET A 71 24.05 25.58 -2.12
CA MET A 71 22.96 25.19 -3.01
C MET A 71 22.68 23.70 -2.96
N MET A 72 23.72 22.86 -2.87
CA MET A 72 23.54 21.41 -2.70
C MET A 72 22.77 21.10 -1.41
N PHE A 73 23.08 21.80 -0.31
CA PHE A 73 22.35 21.67 0.95
C PHE A 73 20.89 22.12 0.82
N TRP A 74 20.65 23.28 0.20
CA TRP A 74 19.28 23.79 -0.04
C TRP A 74 18.45 22.80 -0.87
N ASN A 75 18.96 22.38 -2.02
CA ASN A 75 18.29 21.42 -2.92
C ASN A 75 17.99 20.08 -2.22
N SER A 76 18.94 19.60 -1.41
CA SER A 76 18.74 18.38 -0.60
C SER A 76 17.64 18.59 0.45
N SER A 77 17.63 19.71 1.14
CA SER A 77 16.63 20.01 2.17
C SER A 77 15.21 20.11 1.59
N VAL A 78 15.08 20.73 0.41
CA VAL A 78 13.85 20.83 -0.36
C VAL A 78 13.34 19.44 -0.79
N GLY A 79 14.22 18.61 -1.34
CA GLY A 79 13.88 17.24 -1.74
C GLY A 79 13.47 16.36 -0.55
N ILE A 80 14.15 16.48 0.59
CA ILE A 80 13.80 15.78 1.83
C ILE A 80 12.42 16.22 2.33
N ALA A 81 12.15 17.53 2.36
CA ALA A 81 10.85 18.04 2.79
C ALA A 81 9.72 17.55 1.87
N ALA A 82 9.88 17.64 0.55
CA ALA A 82 8.91 17.14 -0.42
C ALA A 82 8.70 15.62 -0.30
N GLY A 83 9.78 14.87 -0.07
CA GLY A 83 9.74 13.43 0.17
C GLY A 83 8.98 13.07 1.45
N LEU A 84 9.19 13.81 2.54
CA LEU A 84 8.47 13.61 3.80
C LEU A 84 6.97 13.90 3.66
N VAL A 85 6.60 14.98 2.97
CA VAL A 85 5.19 15.28 2.69
C VAL A 85 4.56 14.18 1.85
N SER A 86 5.24 13.76 0.78
CA SER A 86 4.78 12.65 -0.08
C SER A 86 4.64 11.34 0.69
N PHE A 87 5.56 11.06 1.61
CA PHE A 87 5.52 9.90 2.48
C PHE A 87 4.30 9.93 3.40
N ILE A 88 4.06 11.03 4.12
CA ILE A 88 2.87 11.19 5.00
C ILE A 88 1.58 10.98 4.21
N LEU A 89 1.49 11.58 3.03
CA LEU A 89 0.35 11.47 2.14
C LEU A 89 0.12 10.03 1.65
N SER A 90 1.19 9.29 1.35
CA SER A 90 1.10 7.88 0.98
C SER A 90 0.54 7.01 2.11
N LEU A 91 0.87 7.32 3.38
CA LEU A 91 0.32 6.63 4.55
C LEU A 91 -1.17 6.93 4.75
N LEU A 92 -1.58 8.18 4.51
CA LEU A 92 -2.99 8.58 4.53
C LEU A 92 -3.79 7.85 3.45
N LEU A 93 -3.27 7.83 2.22
CA LEU A 93 -3.88 7.09 1.12
C LEU A 93 -4.03 5.61 1.48
N GLN A 94 -2.94 4.98 1.94
CA GLN A 94 -2.95 3.57 2.31
C GLN A 94 -4.03 3.28 3.36
N SER A 95 -4.09 4.07 4.42
CA SER A 95 -5.07 3.91 5.50
C SER A 95 -6.51 4.10 5.02
N ALA A 96 -6.75 5.12 4.19
CA ALA A 96 -8.08 5.41 3.63
C ALA A 96 -8.57 4.26 2.74
N LEU A 97 -7.71 3.77 1.84
CA LEU A 97 -8.02 2.68 0.91
C LEU A 97 -8.23 1.35 1.62
N VAL A 98 -7.41 1.04 2.63
CA VAL A 98 -7.60 -0.16 3.46
C VAL A 98 -8.95 -0.11 4.15
N ARG A 99 -9.31 1.04 4.74
CA ARG A 99 -10.63 1.22 5.36
C ARG A 99 -11.76 1.02 4.36
N ALA A 100 -11.70 1.70 3.22
CA ALA A 100 -12.72 1.59 2.17
C ALA A 100 -12.91 0.14 1.71
N THR A 101 -11.81 -0.58 1.53
CA THR A 101 -11.80 -1.97 1.05
C THR A 101 -12.42 -2.92 2.06
N ILE A 102 -12.03 -2.79 3.33
CA ILE A 102 -12.60 -3.63 4.39
C ILE A 102 -14.10 -3.34 4.57
N GLU A 103 -14.52 -2.09 4.43
CA GLU A 103 -15.93 -1.71 4.54
C GLU A 103 -16.77 -2.26 3.39
N ASP A 104 -16.27 -2.18 2.16
CA ASP A 104 -16.91 -2.75 0.96
C ASP A 104 -17.02 -4.29 1.01
N LEU A 105 -15.95 -4.98 1.45
CA LEU A 105 -15.93 -6.43 1.63
C LEU A 105 -16.85 -6.90 2.76
N ASN A 106 -17.12 -6.06 3.76
CA ASN A 106 -18.12 -6.32 4.79
C ASN A 106 -19.56 -6.02 4.32
N GLY A 107 -19.77 -5.70 3.04
CA GLY A 107 -21.08 -5.41 2.46
C GLY A 107 -21.64 -4.02 2.77
N LYS A 108 -20.84 -3.14 3.39
CA LYS A 108 -21.21 -1.75 3.66
C LYS A 108 -20.75 -0.86 2.52
N ARG A 109 -21.38 0.30 2.34
CA ARG A 109 -20.93 1.29 1.35
C ARG A 109 -19.86 2.17 2.00
N PRO A 110 -18.61 2.18 1.49
CA PRO A 110 -17.58 3.05 2.03
C PRO A 110 -17.94 4.53 1.82
N SER A 111 -17.80 5.33 2.88
CA SER A 111 -18.01 6.78 2.84
C SER A 111 -16.68 7.50 2.71
N PHE A 112 -16.60 8.51 1.84
CA PHE A 112 -15.39 9.29 1.60
C PHE A 112 -14.89 10.00 2.88
N GLY A 113 -15.80 10.63 3.61
CA GLY A 113 -15.48 11.33 4.86
C GLY A 113 -14.96 10.41 5.95
N ASP A 114 -15.58 9.23 6.11
CA ASP A 114 -15.17 8.25 7.11
C ASP A 114 -13.76 7.70 6.80
N CYS A 115 -13.45 7.49 5.52
CA CYS A 115 -12.12 7.06 5.08
C CYS A 115 -11.04 8.10 5.41
N ILE A 116 -11.31 9.38 5.16
CA ILE A 116 -10.38 10.48 5.50
C ILE A 116 -10.21 10.60 7.02
N GLN A 117 -11.31 10.54 7.78
CA GLN A 117 -11.25 10.64 9.23
C GLN A 117 -10.41 9.50 9.83
N ILE A 118 -10.59 8.28 9.32
CA ILE A 118 -9.80 7.12 9.76
C ILE A 118 -8.34 7.27 9.32
N ALA A 119 -8.06 7.72 8.10
CA ALA A 119 -6.70 7.97 7.64
C ALA A 119 -5.94 8.94 8.56
N ILE A 120 -6.56 10.08 8.89
CA ILE A 120 -5.95 11.09 9.78
C ILE A 120 -5.78 10.53 11.20
N ARG A 121 -6.82 9.87 11.74
CA ARG A 121 -6.78 9.30 13.10
C ARG A 121 -5.71 8.23 13.27
N TYR A 122 -5.48 7.41 12.26
CA TYR A 122 -4.51 6.32 12.28
C TYR A 122 -3.17 6.68 11.63
N LEU A 123 -2.92 7.95 11.31
CA LEU A 123 -1.67 8.39 10.71
C LEU A 123 -0.45 8.03 11.57
N LEU A 124 -0.46 8.41 12.86
CA LEU A 124 0.67 8.15 13.76
C LEU A 124 0.89 6.64 14.01
N PRO A 125 -0.16 5.83 14.31
CA PRO A 125 0.02 4.39 14.40
C PRO A 125 0.51 3.74 13.10
N THR A 126 0.04 4.18 11.94
CA THR A 126 0.47 3.66 10.62
C THR A 126 1.92 4.01 10.35
N LEU A 127 2.35 5.23 10.68
CA LEU A 127 3.76 5.64 10.64
C LEU A 127 4.61 4.77 11.57
N GLY A 128 4.13 4.49 12.78
CA GLY A 128 4.79 3.59 13.73
C GLY A 128 4.99 2.18 13.16
N ILE A 129 3.95 1.60 12.54
CA ILE A 129 4.08 0.30 11.85
C ILE A 129 5.08 0.41 10.70
N GLY A 130 4.97 1.43 9.84
CA GLY A 130 5.87 1.63 8.71
C GLY A 130 7.34 1.69 9.14
N LEU A 131 7.65 2.47 10.18
CA LEU A 131 9.00 2.59 10.72
C LEU A 131 9.51 1.25 11.29
N LEU A 132 8.68 0.53 12.05
CA LEU A 132 9.05 -0.78 12.59
C LEU A 132 9.24 -1.83 11.51
N VAL A 133 8.46 -1.79 10.42
CA VAL A 133 8.63 -2.67 9.27
C VAL A 133 9.93 -2.33 8.54
N VAL A 134 10.20 -1.06 8.25
CA VAL A 134 11.43 -0.64 7.57
C VAL A 134 12.66 -0.98 8.40
N LEU A 135 12.67 -0.67 9.69
CA LEU A 135 13.79 -0.99 10.58
C LEU A 135 13.91 -2.50 10.77
N GLY A 136 12.82 -3.20 11.11
CA GLY A 136 12.86 -4.62 11.40
C GLY A 136 13.19 -5.47 10.16
N ALA A 137 12.42 -5.31 9.08
CA ALA A 137 12.62 -6.09 7.86
C ALA A 137 13.85 -5.62 7.09
N GLY A 138 14.15 -4.31 7.11
CA GLY A 138 15.35 -3.74 6.50
C GLY A 138 16.62 -4.25 7.17
N LEU A 139 16.74 -4.15 8.50
CA LEU A 139 17.90 -4.69 9.22
C LEU A 139 18.03 -6.21 9.05
N ALA A 140 16.92 -6.94 9.08
CA ALA A 140 16.93 -8.37 8.81
C ALA A 140 17.42 -8.67 7.39
N SER A 141 16.98 -7.91 6.38
CA SER A 141 17.40 -8.08 4.98
C SER A 141 18.88 -7.74 4.74
N LEU A 142 19.42 -6.77 5.49
CA LEU A 142 20.84 -6.42 5.46
C LEU A 142 21.72 -7.54 6.03
N ALA A 143 21.26 -8.22 7.07
CA ALA A 143 21.93 -9.40 7.59
C ALA A 143 21.78 -10.59 6.64
N LEU A 144 20.54 -10.95 6.30
CA LEU A 144 20.21 -12.01 5.34
C LEU A 144 18.88 -11.69 4.62
N LEU A 145 18.88 -11.79 3.31
CA LEU A 145 17.71 -11.46 2.48
C LEU A 145 16.47 -12.31 2.80
N VAL A 146 16.64 -13.62 3.01
CA VAL A 146 15.54 -14.56 3.30
C VAL A 146 14.77 -14.24 4.59
N PRO A 147 15.41 -14.09 5.77
CA PRO A 147 14.70 -13.70 6.99
C PRO A 147 14.09 -12.30 6.89
N GLY A 148 14.70 -11.36 6.14
CA GLY A 148 14.11 -10.06 5.83
C GLY A 148 12.74 -10.19 5.14
N ILE A 149 12.67 -11.00 4.07
CA ILE A 149 11.42 -11.27 3.35
C ILE A 149 10.41 -11.97 4.24
N MET A 150 10.82 -12.99 5.02
CA MET A 150 9.90 -13.69 5.92
C MET A 150 9.30 -12.76 6.97
N LEU A 151 10.07 -11.81 7.48
CA LEU A 151 9.60 -10.82 8.45
C LEU A 151 8.62 -9.84 7.82
N TRP A 152 8.94 -9.35 6.62
CA TRP A 152 8.09 -8.45 5.84
C TRP A 152 6.74 -9.10 5.51
N LEU A 153 6.74 -10.34 5.03
CA LEU A 153 5.51 -11.11 4.78
C LEU A 153 4.68 -11.26 6.04
N GLY A 154 5.32 -11.49 7.18
CA GLY A 154 4.66 -11.59 8.49
C GLY A 154 4.00 -10.28 8.96
N TRP A 155 4.36 -9.15 8.37
CA TRP A 155 3.79 -7.83 8.70
C TRP A 155 3.00 -7.19 7.55
N SER A 156 2.88 -7.86 6.41
CA SER A 156 2.23 -7.36 5.19
C SER A 156 0.79 -6.87 5.41
N VAL A 157 0.06 -7.48 6.34
CA VAL A 157 -1.33 -7.12 6.67
C VAL A 157 -1.47 -6.38 8.02
N ALA A 158 -0.39 -5.81 8.55
CA ALA A 158 -0.43 -5.13 9.85
C ALA A 158 -1.28 -3.85 9.84
N ILE A 159 -1.33 -3.11 8.73
CA ILE A 159 -2.15 -1.90 8.59
C ILE A 159 -3.66 -2.23 8.55
N PRO A 160 -4.12 -3.21 7.74
CA PRO A 160 -5.49 -3.74 7.84
C PRO A 160 -5.89 -4.17 9.26
N VAL A 161 -5.02 -4.90 9.96
CA VAL A 161 -5.26 -5.31 11.36
C VAL A 161 -5.37 -4.11 12.28
N LEU A 162 -4.51 -3.11 12.14
CA LEU A 162 -4.54 -1.89 12.94
C LEU A 162 -5.86 -1.14 12.81
N ILE A 163 -6.35 -1.00 11.57
CA ILE A 163 -7.57 -0.25 11.27
C ILE A 163 -8.81 -1.03 11.72
N GLN A 164 -8.84 -2.35 11.50
CA GLN A 164 -10.01 -3.17 11.76
C GLN A 164 -10.09 -3.66 13.22
N GLU A 165 -8.98 -4.12 13.79
CA GLU A 165 -8.95 -4.75 15.12
C GLU A 165 -8.50 -3.78 16.23
N ARG A 166 -7.95 -2.61 15.88
CA ARG A 166 -7.61 -1.52 16.82
C ARG A 166 -6.67 -1.93 17.96
N LEU A 167 -5.80 -2.90 17.72
CA LEU A 167 -4.89 -3.49 18.71
C LEU A 167 -3.63 -2.66 19.01
N GLY A 168 -3.57 -1.41 18.54
CA GLY A 168 -2.36 -0.58 18.57
C GLY A 168 -1.23 -1.13 17.67
N VAL A 169 -0.08 -0.45 17.66
CA VAL A 169 1.03 -0.74 16.71
C VAL A 169 1.57 -2.17 16.90
N LEU A 170 2.08 -2.49 18.09
CA LEU A 170 2.72 -3.79 18.37
C LEU A 170 1.71 -4.95 18.35
N GLY A 171 0.50 -4.73 18.88
CA GLY A 171 -0.58 -5.72 18.85
C GLY A 171 -0.97 -6.08 17.42
N SER A 172 -1.06 -5.09 16.53
CA SER A 172 -1.39 -5.31 15.12
C SER A 172 -0.30 -6.05 14.36
N MET A 173 0.97 -5.75 14.64
CA MET A 173 2.10 -6.47 14.05
C MET A 173 2.19 -7.92 14.52
N SER A 174 1.92 -8.18 15.81
CA SER A 174 1.87 -9.55 16.34
C SER A 174 0.73 -10.34 15.73
N ARG A 175 -0.47 -9.76 15.67
CA ARG A 175 -1.66 -10.37 15.09
C ARG A 175 -1.48 -10.65 13.58
N SER A 176 -0.89 -9.72 12.83
CA SER A 176 -0.52 -9.92 11.42
C SER A 176 0.39 -11.15 11.22
N ARG A 177 1.37 -11.35 12.11
CA ARG A 177 2.22 -12.54 12.05
C ARG A 177 1.47 -13.84 12.32
N VAL A 178 0.44 -13.81 13.17
CA VAL A 178 -0.40 -14.98 13.44
C VAL A 178 -1.27 -15.29 12.22
N LEU A 179 -1.97 -14.29 11.67
CA LEU A 179 -2.81 -14.42 10.47
C LEU A 179 -2.06 -14.94 9.24
N THR A 180 -0.78 -14.60 9.11
CA THR A 180 0.05 -15.02 7.99
C THR A 180 0.69 -16.40 8.17
N LYS A 181 0.61 -17.02 9.36
CA LYS A 181 1.12 -18.40 9.58
C LYS A 181 0.33 -19.38 8.71
N GLY A 182 1.03 -20.31 8.06
CA GLY A 182 0.43 -21.30 7.15
C GLY A 182 0.30 -20.82 5.70
N SER A 183 0.16 -19.52 5.45
CA SER A 183 -0.10 -18.95 4.12
C SER A 183 1.05 -18.10 3.56
N ARG A 184 2.23 -18.10 4.19
CA ARG A 184 3.37 -17.24 3.82
C ARG A 184 3.85 -17.43 2.38
N TRP A 185 3.89 -18.66 1.89
CA TRP A 185 4.31 -18.95 0.52
C TRP A 185 3.29 -18.46 -0.53
N ALA A 186 2.00 -18.55 -0.22
CA ALA A 186 0.96 -18.06 -1.10
C ALA A 186 0.93 -16.52 -1.11
N LEU A 187 1.15 -15.87 0.05
CA LEU A 187 1.36 -14.41 0.12
C LEU A 187 2.62 -13.97 -0.62
N PHE A 188 3.73 -14.72 -0.48
CA PHE A 188 4.93 -14.45 -1.25
C PHE A 188 4.65 -14.52 -2.75
N GLY A 189 3.97 -15.57 -3.22
CA GLY A 189 3.55 -15.69 -4.62
C GLY A 189 2.67 -14.53 -5.09
N LEU A 190 1.68 -14.11 -4.28
CA LEU A 190 0.84 -12.95 -4.57
C LEU A 190 1.67 -11.67 -4.74
N PHE A 191 2.51 -11.33 -3.76
CA PHE A 191 3.33 -10.12 -3.82
C PHE A 191 4.38 -10.20 -4.92
N LEU A 192 4.93 -11.37 -5.21
CA LEU A 192 5.85 -11.59 -6.32
C LEU A 192 5.17 -11.31 -7.67
N ILE A 193 3.94 -11.81 -7.87
CA ILE A 193 3.15 -11.55 -9.09
C ILE A 193 2.84 -10.06 -9.21
N LEU A 194 2.36 -9.42 -8.13
CA LEU A 194 2.09 -7.98 -8.11
C LEU A 194 3.36 -7.15 -8.40
N MET A 195 4.50 -7.55 -7.84
CA MET A 195 5.79 -6.92 -8.10
C MET A 195 6.18 -7.04 -9.58
N ILE A 196 6.08 -8.22 -10.19
CA ILE A 196 6.39 -8.40 -11.61
C ILE A 196 5.47 -7.55 -12.49
N ILE A 197 4.15 -7.57 -12.23
CA ILE A 197 3.17 -6.79 -12.99
C ILE A 197 3.50 -5.28 -12.89
N THR A 198 3.75 -4.80 -11.68
CA THR A 198 4.06 -3.39 -11.46
C THR A 198 5.40 -2.97 -12.06
N MET A 199 6.43 -3.83 -12.03
CA MET A 199 7.69 -3.57 -12.71
C MET A 199 7.52 -3.46 -14.23
N VAL A 200 6.74 -4.36 -14.85
CA VAL A 200 6.45 -4.32 -16.29
C VAL A 200 5.66 -3.07 -16.66
N ILE A 201 4.62 -2.74 -15.90
CA ILE A 201 3.80 -1.55 -16.14
C ILE A 201 4.64 -0.27 -16.02
N GLN A 202 5.49 -0.18 -14.99
CA GLN A 202 6.36 0.97 -14.79
C GLN A 202 7.47 1.07 -15.85
N SER A 203 8.04 -0.04 -16.31
CA SER A 203 9.07 -0.01 -17.36
C SER A 203 8.49 0.42 -18.72
N VAL A 204 7.27 -0.03 -19.05
CA VAL A 204 6.54 0.43 -20.24
C VAL A 204 6.23 1.91 -20.14
N MET A 205 5.75 2.39 -18.99
CA MET A 205 5.50 3.82 -18.78
C MET A 205 6.79 4.63 -18.86
N ALA A 206 7.90 4.15 -18.30
CA ALA A 206 9.19 4.82 -18.39
C ALA A 206 9.62 4.97 -19.86
N ALA A 207 9.43 3.95 -20.70
CA ALA A 207 9.69 4.05 -22.13
C ALA A 207 8.79 5.07 -22.85
N ILE A 208 7.51 5.14 -22.48
CA ILE A 208 6.57 6.15 -23.03
C ILE A 208 6.96 7.56 -22.59
N VAL A 209 7.35 7.73 -21.33
CA VAL A 209 7.81 9.01 -20.77
C VAL A 209 9.04 9.54 -21.49
N LEU A 210 9.92 8.68 -22.02
CA LEU A 210 11.05 9.12 -22.86
C LEU A 210 10.62 9.63 -24.24
N LEU A 211 9.42 9.28 -24.70
CA LEU A 211 8.85 9.75 -25.98
C LEU A 211 7.97 10.99 -25.80
N LEU A 212 7.51 11.23 -24.57
CA LEU A 212 6.80 12.44 -24.16
C LEU A 212 7.84 13.46 -23.66
N ASP A 213 7.53 14.75 -23.72
CA ASP A 213 8.38 15.78 -23.13
C ASP A 213 7.58 16.69 -22.20
N GLY A 214 8.26 17.23 -21.21
CA GLY A 214 7.74 18.15 -20.21
C GLY A 214 6.62 17.59 -19.33
N ILE A 215 5.78 18.51 -18.84
CA ILE A 215 4.80 18.28 -17.78
C ILE A 215 3.83 17.12 -18.02
N VAL A 216 3.53 16.79 -19.28
CA VAL A 216 2.61 15.71 -19.63
C VAL A 216 3.20 14.35 -19.22
N ALA A 217 4.51 14.17 -19.39
CA ALA A 217 5.21 12.94 -19.04
C ALA A 217 5.24 12.75 -17.51
N ASP A 218 5.51 13.82 -16.76
CA ASP A 218 5.56 13.77 -15.29
C ASP A 218 4.19 13.51 -14.66
N VAL A 219 3.14 14.15 -15.19
CA VAL A 219 1.77 13.91 -14.76
C VAL A 219 1.38 12.46 -15.06
N ALA A 220 1.66 11.94 -16.26
CA ALA A 220 1.35 10.55 -16.61
C ALA A 220 2.06 9.54 -15.69
N ALA A 221 3.36 9.74 -15.43
CA ALA A 221 4.13 8.89 -14.52
C ALA A 221 3.59 8.93 -13.08
N THR A 222 3.24 10.12 -12.61
CA THR A 222 2.71 10.31 -11.25
C THR A 222 1.35 9.65 -11.12
N MET A 223 0.43 9.86 -12.07
CA MET A 223 -0.89 9.21 -12.06
C MET A 223 -0.77 7.68 -12.06
N LEU A 224 0.15 7.13 -12.85
CA LEU A 224 0.38 5.69 -12.85
C LEU A 224 0.86 5.18 -11.50
N SER A 225 1.84 5.85 -10.88
CA SER A 225 2.35 5.44 -9.57
C SER A 225 1.26 5.51 -8.49
N THR A 226 0.38 6.51 -8.55
CA THR A 226 -0.81 6.63 -7.70
C THR A 226 -1.74 5.44 -7.90
N VAL A 227 -2.07 5.06 -9.14
CA VAL A 227 -2.93 3.89 -9.44
C VAL A 227 -2.29 2.59 -8.94
N VAL A 228 -0.98 2.41 -9.13
CA VAL A 228 -0.25 1.24 -8.64
C VAL A 228 -0.31 1.16 -7.11
N SER A 229 -0.07 2.27 -6.41
CA SER A 229 -0.15 2.32 -4.95
C SER A 229 -1.56 1.99 -4.44
N MET A 230 -2.58 2.41 -5.16
CA MET A 230 -3.97 2.12 -4.85
C MET A 230 -4.27 0.63 -4.95
N VAL A 231 -3.87 0.00 -6.06
CA VAL A 231 -4.04 -1.46 -6.26
C VAL A 231 -3.31 -2.26 -5.19
N LEU A 232 -2.07 -1.90 -4.86
CA LEU A 232 -1.30 -2.56 -3.81
C LEU A 232 -1.99 -2.44 -2.44
N SER A 233 -2.49 -1.25 -2.10
CA SER A 233 -3.21 -1.03 -0.84
C SER A 233 -4.47 -1.91 -0.74
N VAL A 234 -5.28 -1.95 -1.81
CA VAL A 234 -6.46 -2.83 -1.89
C VAL A 234 -6.07 -4.29 -1.75
N ALA A 235 -5.03 -4.74 -2.46
CA ALA A 235 -4.56 -6.12 -2.38
C ALA A 235 -4.12 -6.51 -0.96
N THR A 236 -3.48 -5.61 -0.20
CA THR A 236 -3.15 -5.89 1.21
C THR A 236 -4.39 -6.01 2.10
N ALA A 237 -5.41 -5.18 1.88
CA ALA A 237 -6.66 -5.23 2.64
C ALA A 237 -7.50 -6.47 2.31
N VAL A 238 -7.58 -6.87 1.04
CA VAL A 238 -8.25 -8.11 0.62
C VAL A 238 -7.49 -9.32 1.15
N SER A 239 -6.15 -9.30 1.10
CA SER A 239 -5.33 -10.37 1.68
C SER A 239 -5.58 -10.54 3.18
N TYR A 240 -5.78 -9.45 3.92
CA TYR A 240 -6.18 -9.51 5.32
C TYR A 240 -7.52 -10.23 5.51
N VAL A 241 -8.54 -9.88 4.73
CA VAL A 241 -9.87 -10.51 4.83
C VAL A 241 -9.81 -12.00 4.49
N GLU A 242 -9.10 -12.38 3.41
CA GLU A 242 -8.92 -13.77 3.02
C GLU A 242 -8.15 -14.57 4.09
N LEU A 243 -7.04 -14.04 4.61
CA LEU A 243 -6.27 -14.70 5.68
C LEU A 243 -7.10 -14.89 6.95
N ARG A 244 -7.92 -13.90 7.29
CA ARG A 244 -8.82 -13.97 8.44
C ARG A 244 -9.89 -15.05 8.24
N GLN A 245 -10.49 -15.13 7.05
CA GLN A 245 -11.46 -16.17 6.72
C GLN A 245 -10.84 -17.57 6.80
N VAL A 246 -9.64 -17.76 6.23
CA VAL A 246 -8.94 -19.05 6.27
C VAL A 246 -8.57 -19.43 7.70
N GLN A 247 -7.99 -18.53 8.49
CA GLN A 247 -7.49 -18.91 9.82
C GLN A 247 -8.59 -18.99 10.88
N GLU A 248 -9.55 -18.07 10.90
CA GLU A 248 -10.65 -18.09 11.87
C GLU A 248 -11.75 -19.07 11.46
N GLY A 249 -12.02 -19.23 10.16
CA GLY A 249 -13.01 -20.18 9.64
C GLY A 249 -12.64 -21.63 9.98
N THR A 250 -11.40 -22.04 9.68
CA THR A 250 -10.92 -23.40 10.01
C THR A 250 -10.97 -23.67 11.52
N SER A 251 -10.66 -22.68 12.37
CA SER A 251 -10.69 -22.89 13.83
C SER A 251 -12.09 -23.16 14.39
N VAL A 252 -13.14 -22.58 13.79
CA VAL A 252 -14.52 -22.82 14.22
C VAL A 252 -14.99 -24.19 13.77
N ASP A 253 -14.60 -24.62 12.57
CA ASP A 253 -14.99 -25.91 12.02
C ASP A 253 -14.28 -27.07 12.74
N GLU A 254 -13.00 -26.94 13.10
CA GLU A 254 -12.28 -27.90 13.96
C GLU A 254 -12.97 -28.05 15.33
N LEU A 255 -13.43 -26.95 15.92
CA LEU A 255 -14.18 -27.00 17.18
C LEU A 255 -15.53 -27.69 16.99
N ALA A 256 -16.26 -27.39 15.92
CA ALA A 256 -17.55 -28.02 15.64
C ALA A 256 -17.44 -29.55 15.45
N GLU A 257 -16.37 -30.02 14.81
CA GLU A 257 -16.10 -31.46 14.60
C GLU A 257 -15.75 -32.19 15.91
N ILE A 258 -15.07 -31.52 16.86
CA ILE A 258 -14.78 -32.11 18.18
C ILE A 258 -16.06 -32.30 19.02
N PHE A 259 -17.09 -31.50 18.78
CA PHE A 259 -18.35 -31.52 19.53
C PHE A 259 -19.51 -32.26 18.83
N SER A 260 -19.30 -32.80 17.62
CA SER A 260 -20.27 -33.64 16.88
C SER A 260 -20.04 -35.13 17.15
#